data_AF-A0A937Z137-F1
#
_entry.id   AF-A0A937Z137-F1
#
_cell.length_a   1.000
_cell.length_b   1.000
_cell.length_c   1.000
_cell.angle_alpha   90.00
_cell.angle_beta   90.00
_cell.angle_gamma   90.00
#
_symmetry.space_group_name_H-M   'P 1'
#
loop_
_entity.id
_entity.type
_entity.pdbx_description
1 polymer ?
#
loop_
_entity_poly.entity_id
_entity_poly.type
_entity_poly.pdbx_seq_one_letter_code
_entity_poly.pdbx_strand_id
1 'polypeptide(L)'
;MKTRVPLALTFVTALIMAAIFFTPHRLGDYVQSELSDWLMVIGGLGLVLGLISLLQRHLRKIAHRQRDWAYSLVAVVSFLAMAVLGVGWGIQEGSVFNWIFTNAYIPLDATMFSILAFFVASAAFRTFRARSVEAALLLAAALIVMFGRVPWGQLVFKQSPLVA
;
A
#
# COMPACT_ATOMS: atom_id res chain seq x y z
N MET A 1 -26.36 -8.02 -15.44
CA MET A 1 -25.61 -8.08 -16.71
C MET A 1 -24.70 -6.86 -16.95
N LYS A 2 -25.04 -5.66 -16.44
CA LYS A 2 -24.21 -4.43 -16.59
C LYS A 2 -22.78 -4.48 -16.01
N THR A 3 -22.50 -5.39 -15.06
CA THR A 3 -21.17 -5.55 -14.44
C THR A 3 -20.33 -6.69 -15.04
N ARG A 4 -20.94 -7.62 -15.79
CA ARG A 4 -20.22 -8.77 -16.35
C ARG A 4 -19.33 -8.38 -17.53
N VAL A 5 -19.75 -7.41 -18.33
CA VAL A 5 -18.99 -6.91 -19.48
C VAL A 5 -17.71 -6.18 -19.03
N PRO A 6 -17.76 -5.20 -18.11
CA PRO A 6 -16.54 -4.60 -17.56
C PRO A 6 -15.61 -5.62 -16.91
N LEU A 7 -16.15 -6.56 -16.13
CA LEU A 7 -15.34 -7.61 -15.48
C LEU A 7 -14.63 -8.50 -16.51
N ALA A 8 -15.33 -8.95 -17.55
CA ALA A 8 -14.73 -9.76 -18.60
C ALA A 8 -13.63 -8.99 -19.35
N LEU A 9 -13.86 -7.71 -19.64
CA LEU A 9 -12.85 -6.86 -20.27
C LEU A 9 -11.60 -6.74 -19.40
N THR A 10 -11.75 -6.39 -18.12
CA THR A 10 -10.61 -6.28 -17.20
C THR A 10 -9.86 -7.59 -17.02
N PHE A 11 -10.58 -8.72 -17.02
CA PHE A 11 -9.97 -10.05 -16.88
C PHE A 11 -9.14 -10.41 -18.11
N VAL A 12 -9.69 -10.22 -19.31
CA VAL A 12 -8.97 -10.49 -20.57
C VAL A 12 -7.76 -9.56 -20.70
N THR A 13 -7.93 -8.27 -20.41
CA THR A 13 -6.82 -7.31 -20.42
C THR A 13 -5.73 -7.70 -19.43
N ALA A 14 -6.08 -8.08 -18.20
CA ALA A 14 -5.11 -8.51 -17.20
C ALA A 14 -4.35 -9.79 -17.62
N LEU A 15 -5.03 -10.74 -18.26
CA LEU A 15 -4.41 -11.98 -18.73
C LEU A 15 -3.44 -11.71 -19.89
N ILE A 16 -3.80 -10.82 -20.82
CA ILE A 16 -2.92 -10.38 -21.90
C ILE A 16 -1.70 -9.65 -21.32
N MET A 17 -1.89 -8.75 -20.35
CA MET A 17 -0.78 -8.05 -19.70
C MET A 17 0.16 -9.00 -18.98
N ALA A 18 -0.36 -9.98 -18.25
CA ALA A 18 0.46 -11.00 -17.61
C ALA A 18 1.29 -11.79 -18.63
N ALA A 19 0.69 -12.19 -19.76
CA ALA A 19 1.40 -12.92 -20.81
C ALA A 19 2.50 -12.07 -21.47
N ILE A 20 2.24 -10.78 -21.72
CA ILE A 20 3.20 -9.83 -22.28
C ILE A 20 4.37 -9.59 -21.32
N PHE A 21 4.11 -9.48 -20.02
CA PHE A 21 5.14 -9.21 -19.01
C PHE A 21 6.23 -10.29 -18.95
N PHE A 22 5.86 -11.57 -19.13
CA PHE A 22 6.82 -12.69 -19.09
C PHE A 22 7.49 -12.99 -20.44
N THR A 23 7.10 -12.32 -21.53
CA THR A 23 7.61 -12.61 -22.88
C THR A 23 8.44 -11.43 -23.40
N PRO A 24 9.77 -11.57 -23.56
CA PRO A 24 10.62 -10.50 -24.09
C PRO A 24 10.34 -10.30 -25.59
N HIS A 25 9.45 -9.35 -25.91
CA HIS A 25 9.02 -9.03 -27.28
C HIS A 25 8.83 -7.51 -27.43
N ARG A 26 9.17 -6.94 -28.60
CA ARG A 26 9.13 -5.48 -28.85
C ARG A 26 7.76 -4.83 -28.60
N LEU A 27 6.67 -5.56 -28.82
CA LEU A 27 5.32 -5.09 -28.52
C LEU A 27 5.07 -4.95 -27.01
N GLY A 28 5.71 -5.80 -26.20
CA GLY A 28 5.63 -5.74 -24.75
C GLY A 28 6.33 -4.53 -24.17
N ASP A 29 7.47 -4.14 -24.73
CA ASP A 29 8.20 -2.94 -24.29
C ASP A 29 7.39 -1.67 -24.59
N TYR A 30 6.79 -1.57 -25.79
CA TYR A 30 5.92 -0.45 -26.17
C TYR A 30 4.66 -0.35 -25.29
N VAL A 31 3.98 -1.47 -25.05
CA VAL A 31 2.78 -1.50 -24.20
C VAL A 31 3.13 -1.15 -22.76
N GLN A 32 4.27 -1.63 -22.24
CA GLN A 32 4.71 -1.30 -20.88
C GLN A 32 5.08 0.17 -20.73
N SER A 33 5.74 0.78 -21.73
CA SER A 33 6.06 2.22 -21.68
C SER A 33 4.78 3.06 -21.71
N GLU A 34 3.86 2.76 -22.62
CA GLU A 34 2.58 3.46 -22.71
C GLU A 34 1.79 3.32 -21.41
N LEU A 35 1.68 2.11 -20.85
CA LEU A 35 0.99 1.91 -19.58
C LEU A 35 1.66 2.65 -18.43
N SER A 36 3.00 2.72 -18.41
CA SER A 36 3.72 3.47 -17.39
C SER A 36 3.42 4.97 -17.47
N ASP A 37 3.33 5.53 -18.67
CA ASP A 37 2.95 6.93 -18.88
C ASP A 37 1.51 7.19 -18.42
N TRP A 38 0.58 6.32 -18.79
CA TRP A 38 -0.81 6.40 -18.33
C TRP A 38 -0.90 6.30 -16.80
N LEU A 39 -0.17 5.36 -16.19
CA LEU A 39 -0.11 5.20 -14.73
C LEU A 39 0.51 6.42 -14.05
N MET A 40 1.52 7.06 -14.64
CA MET A 40 2.13 8.28 -14.10
C MET A 40 1.15 9.45 -14.12
N VAL A 41 0.41 9.63 -15.22
CA VAL A 41 -0.62 10.69 -15.34
C VAL A 41 -1.77 10.43 -14.35
N ILE A 42 -2.32 9.21 -14.33
CA ILE A 42 -3.41 8.83 -13.43
C ILE A 42 -2.95 8.93 -11.97
N GLY A 43 -1.72 8.49 -11.67
CA GLY A 43 -1.12 8.55 -10.33
C GLY A 43 -0.91 9.98 -9.85
N GLY A 44 -0.42 10.88 -10.72
CA GLY A 44 -0.26 12.30 -10.41
C GLY A 44 -1.60 12.98 -10.10
N LEU A 45 -2.61 12.78 -10.95
CA LEU A 45 -3.96 13.31 -10.71
C LEU A 45 -4.61 12.69 -9.47
N GLY A 46 -4.43 11.38 -9.27
CA GLY A 46 -4.92 10.64 -8.12
C GLY A 46 -4.32 11.14 -6.81
N LEU A 47 -3.03 11.48 -6.79
CA LEU A 47 -2.38 12.11 -5.65
C LEU A 47 -3.05 13.43 -5.30
N VAL A 48 -3.25 14.33 -6.26
CA VAL A 48 -3.91 15.62 -6.03
C VAL A 48 -5.32 15.43 -5.46
N LEU A 49 -6.12 14.55 -6.05
CA LEU A 49 -7.46 14.23 -5.56
C LEU A 49 -7.43 13.61 -4.16
N GLY A 50 -6.46 12.74 -3.87
CA GLY A 50 -6.26 12.13 -2.57
C GLY A 50 -5.93 13.17 -1.48
N LEU A 51 -5.02 14.10 -1.77
CA LEU A 51 -4.65 15.18 -0.85
C LEU A 51 -5.84 16.10 -0.57
N ILE A 52 -6.55 16.51 -1.63
CA ILE A 52 -7.75 17.35 -1.51
C ILE A 52 -8.81 16.62 -0.68
N SER A 53 -9.08 15.35 -0.97
CA SER A 53 -10.10 14.57 -0.25
C SER A 53 -9.79 14.42 1.24
N LEU A 54 -8.51 14.16 1.57
CA LEU A 54 -8.04 14.05 2.95
C LEU A 54 -8.23 15.37 3.70
N LEU A 55 -7.71 16.47 3.14
CA LEU A 55 -7.84 17.80 3.76
C LEU A 55 -9.31 18.20 3.89
N GLN A 56 -10.11 18.06 2.83
CA GLN A 56 -11.51 18.46 2.85
C GLN A 56 -12.32 17.65 3.88
N ARG A 57 -12.03 16.34 4.03
CA ARG A 57 -12.67 15.50 5.06
C ARG A 57 -12.31 15.97 6.47
N HIS A 58 -11.02 16.16 6.75
CA HIS A 58 -10.56 16.51 8.10
C HIS A 58 -10.90 17.96 8.47
N LEU A 59 -10.75 18.91 7.55
CA LEU A 59 -11.11 20.31 7.76
C LEU A 59 -12.63 20.49 7.98
N ARG A 60 -13.48 19.80 7.21
CA ARG A 60 -14.94 19.81 7.47
C ARG A 60 -15.27 19.27 8.85
N LYS A 61 -14.61 18.18 9.26
CA LYS A 61 -14.80 17.57 10.58
C LYS A 61 -14.43 18.53 11.71
N ILE A 62 -13.34 19.29 11.55
CA ILE A 62 -12.89 20.34 12.48
C ILE A 62 -13.86 21.51 12.50
N ALA A 63 -14.23 22.05 11.33
CA ALA A 63 -15.12 23.20 11.20
C ALA A 63 -16.49 22.96 11.83
N HIS A 64 -17.03 21.75 11.68
CA HIS A 64 -18.33 21.37 12.24
C HIS A 64 -18.21 20.73 13.63
N ARG A 65 -17.02 20.73 14.25
CA ARG A 65 -16.72 20.14 15.57
C ARG A 65 -17.37 18.76 15.79
N GLN A 66 -17.29 17.90 14.78
CA GLN A 66 -17.87 16.57 14.88
C GLN A 66 -17.13 15.74 15.93
N ARG A 67 -17.70 14.60 16.33
CA ARG A 67 -17.06 13.67 17.27
C ARG A 67 -15.63 13.34 16.83
N ASP A 68 -14.68 13.37 17.76
CA ASP A 68 -13.26 13.07 17.51
C ASP A 68 -12.56 14.09 16.57
N TRP A 69 -13.00 15.35 16.54
CA TRP A 69 -12.39 16.40 15.72
C TRP A 69 -10.95 16.74 16.15
N ALA A 70 -10.61 16.58 17.42
CA ALA A 70 -9.26 16.84 17.94
C ALA A 70 -8.20 15.97 17.24
N TYR A 71 -8.50 14.68 17.02
CA TYR A 71 -7.62 13.79 16.25
C TYR A 71 -7.49 14.21 14.78
N SER A 72 -8.53 14.82 14.21
CA SER A 72 -8.45 15.38 12.87
C SER A 72 -7.57 16.62 12.80
N LEU A 73 -7.51 17.43 13.87
CA LEU A 73 -6.55 18.53 13.96
C LEU A 73 -5.12 18.01 13.95
N VAL A 74 -4.82 16.99 14.76
CA VAL A 74 -3.49 16.34 14.76
C VAL A 74 -3.12 15.86 13.36
N ALA A 75 -4.03 15.19 12.65
CA ALA A 75 -3.78 14.72 11.29
C ALA A 75 -3.45 15.86 10.31
N VAL A 76 -4.20 16.97 10.34
CA VAL A 76 -3.97 18.12 9.45
C VAL A 76 -2.65 18.81 9.79
N VAL A 77 -2.36 19.02 11.08
CA VAL A 77 -1.10 19.65 11.53
C VAL A 77 0.10 18.80 11.14
N SER A 78 0.07 17.50 11.42
CA SER A 78 1.17 16.58 11.05
C SER A 78 1.37 16.50 9.54
N PHE A 79 0.28 16.50 8.76
CA PHE A 79 0.35 16.53 7.30
C PHE A 79 1.04 17.81 6.79
N LEU A 80 0.61 18.98 7.27
CA LEU A 80 1.20 20.26 6.86
C LEU A 80 2.65 20.38 7.32
N ALA A 81 2.97 19.93 8.54
CA ALA A 81 4.34 19.92 9.05
C ALA A 81 5.27 19.09 8.14
N MET A 82 4.86 17.86 7.80
CA MET A 82 5.66 17.01 6.90
C MET A 82 5.79 17.60 5.49
N ALA A 83 4.72 18.20 4.94
CA ALA A 83 4.76 18.85 3.63
C ALA A 83 5.72 20.04 3.62
N VAL A 84 5.65 20.93 4.63
CA VAL A 84 6.53 22.09 4.74
C VAL A 84 7.98 21.67 4.96
N LEU A 85 8.24 20.68 5.81
CA LEU A 85 9.59 20.18 6.05
C LEU A 85 10.19 19.52 4.80
N GLY A 86 9.40 18.72 4.08
CA GLY A 86 9.85 18.05 2.87
C GLY A 86 10.16 19.03 1.73
N VAL A 87 9.34 20.07 1.55
CA VAL A 87 9.57 21.11 0.52
C VAL A 87 10.68 22.08 0.93
N GLY A 88 10.76 22.46 2.21
CA GLY A 88 11.69 23.47 2.69
C GLY A 88 13.11 22.95 2.97
N TRP A 89 13.25 21.75 3.55
CA TRP A 89 14.52 21.17 3.98
C TRP A 89 14.88 19.87 3.25
N GLY A 90 14.05 19.43 2.31
CA GLY A 90 14.27 18.21 1.54
C GLY A 90 13.89 16.94 2.28
N ILE A 91 13.91 15.83 1.53
CA ILE A 91 13.50 14.49 1.98
C ILE A 91 14.68 13.51 2.10
N GLN A 92 15.91 14.02 2.06
CA GLN A 92 17.13 13.22 2.01
C GLN A 92 17.41 12.56 3.37
N GLU A 93 18.23 11.50 3.36
CA GLU A 93 18.72 10.88 4.60
C GLU A 93 19.43 11.91 5.49
N GLY A 94 19.15 11.87 6.78
CA GLY A 94 19.63 12.87 7.75
C GLY A 94 18.82 14.17 7.83
N SER A 95 17.85 14.41 6.94
CA SER A 95 16.94 15.56 7.04
C SER A 95 15.99 15.44 8.25
N VAL A 96 15.45 16.58 8.69
CA VAL A 96 14.40 16.62 9.73
C VAL A 96 13.16 15.83 9.28
N PHE A 97 12.80 15.93 8.00
CA PHE A 97 11.73 15.13 7.40
C PHE A 97 11.99 13.64 7.62
N ASN A 98 13.19 13.16 7.26
CA ASN A 98 13.55 11.76 7.39
C ASN A 98 13.56 11.31 8.86
N TRP A 99 14.06 12.15 9.78
CA TRP A 99 14.03 11.82 11.21
C TRP A 99 12.60 11.62 11.73
N ILE A 100 11.68 12.53 11.41
CA ILE A 100 10.26 12.40 11.81
C ILE A 100 9.63 11.20 11.12
N PHE A 101 9.90 11.00 9.83
CA PHE A 101 9.39 9.88 9.07
C PHE A 101 9.79 8.54 9.72
N THR A 102 11.09 8.35 9.99
CA THR A 102 11.61 7.09 10.53
C THR A 102 11.24 6.87 11.99
N ASN A 103 11.21 7.92 12.82
CA ASN A 103 11.01 7.75 14.26
C ASN A 103 9.55 7.91 14.71
N ALA A 104 8.70 8.55 13.91
CA ALA A 104 7.28 8.73 14.22
C ALA A 104 6.38 7.99 13.23
N TYR A 105 6.49 8.28 11.92
CA TYR A 105 5.58 7.69 10.93
C TYR A 105 5.72 6.16 10.83
N ILE A 106 6.95 5.65 10.70
CA ILE A 106 7.18 4.19 10.55
C ILE A 106 6.65 3.40 11.76
N PRO A 107 6.95 3.76 13.04
CA PRO A 107 6.39 3.04 14.18
C PRO A 107 4.87 3.14 14.26
N LEU A 108 4.28 4.31 13.99
CA LEU A 108 2.82 4.47 14.00
C LEU A 108 2.15 3.59 12.95
N ASP A 109 2.69 3.54 11.74
CA ASP A 109 2.20 2.66 10.68
C ASP A 109 2.34 1.18 11.07
N ALA A 110 3.48 0.79 11.65
CA ALA A 110 3.71 -0.56 12.15
C ALA A 110 2.72 -0.96 13.24
N THR A 111 2.32 -0.03 14.13
CA THR A 111 1.29 -0.32 15.15
C THR A 111 -0.08 -0.56 14.52
N MET A 112 -0.45 0.21 13.49
CA MET A 112 -1.71 0.03 12.78
C MET A 112 -1.77 -1.33 12.08
N PHE A 113 -0.70 -1.71 11.37
CA PHE A 113 -0.59 -3.02 10.72
C PHE A 113 -0.52 -4.17 11.74
N SER A 114 0.18 -4.00 12.85
CA SER A 114 0.30 -5.02 13.91
C SER A 114 -1.06 -5.30 14.57
N ILE A 115 -1.83 -4.25 14.87
CA ILE A 115 -3.19 -4.38 15.41
C ILE A 115 -4.09 -5.09 14.38
N LEU A 116 -4.02 -4.70 13.10
CA LEU A 116 -4.78 -5.35 12.03
C LEU A 116 -4.43 -6.84 11.90
N ALA A 117 -3.13 -7.17 11.88
CA ALA A 117 -2.65 -8.54 11.78
C ALA A 117 -3.14 -9.40 12.96
N PHE A 118 -3.08 -8.87 14.18
CA PHE A 118 -3.60 -9.55 15.36
C PHE A 118 -5.10 -9.83 15.26
N PHE A 119 -5.90 -8.86 14.80
CA PHE A 119 -7.34 -9.05 14.62
C PHE A 119 -7.67 -10.04 13.50
N VAL A 120 -6.95 -10.00 12.38
CA VAL A 120 -7.11 -10.97 11.29
C VAL A 120 -6.78 -12.37 11.77
N ALA A 121 -5.66 -12.55 12.49
CA ALA A 121 -5.27 -13.83 13.05
C ALA A 121 -6.30 -14.37 14.05
N SER A 122 -6.81 -13.51 14.95
CA SER A 122 -7.84 -13.88 15.91
C SER A 122 -9.17 -14.26 15.24
N ALA A 123 -9.60 -13.46 14.25
CA ALA A 123 -10.80 -13.75 13.47
C ALA A 123 -10.64 -15.07 12.70
N ALA A 124 -9.51 -15.25 12.02
CA ALA A 124 -9.16 -16.46 11.29
C ALA A 124 -9.13 -17.69 12.20
N PHE A 125 -8.54 -17.62 13.40
CA PHE A 125 -8.56 -18.74 14.34
C PHE A 125 -9.98 -19.10 14.78
N ARG A 126 -10.85 -18.10 14.96
CA ARG A 126 -12.26 -18.31 15.31
C ARG A 126 -13.09 -18.87 14.16
N THR A 127 -12.80 -18.50 12.90
CA THR A 127 -13.60 -18.88 11.72
C THR A 127 -13.04 -20.08 10.95
N PHE A 128 -11.72 -20.19 10.81
CA PHE A 128 -11.01 -21.33 10.24
C PHE A 128 -10.63 -22.34 11.33
N ARG A 129 -11.64 -22.91 12.01
CA ARG A 129 -11.41 -24.24 12.59
C ARG A 129 -11.28 -25.20 11.40
N ALA A 130 -10.12 -25.84 11.25
CA ALA A 130 -9.89 -26.89 10.25
C ALA A 130 -10.83 -28.08 10.51
N ARG A 131 -12.09 -27.93 10.11
CA ARG A 131 -13.18 -28.89 10.29
C ARG A 131 -13.42 -29.72 9.03
N SER A 132 -12.76 -29.37 7.93
CA SER A 132 -12.82 -30.11 6.67
C SER A 132 -11.45 -30.12 5.97
N VAL A 133 -11.24 -31.08 5.09
CA VAL A 133 -9.99 -31.27 4.34
C VAL A 133 -9.74 -30.09 3.40
N GLU A 134 -10.80 -29.53 2.81
CA GLU A 134 -10.73 -28.37 1.91
C GLU A 134 -10.23 -27.12 2.65
N ALA A 135 -10.72 -26.88 3.87
CA ALA A 135 -10.25 -25.77 4.70
C ALA A 135 -8.77 -25.93 5.08
N ALA A 136 -8.32 -27.16 5.33
CA ALA A 136 -6.91 -27.45 5.60
C ALA A 136 -6.02 -27.21 4.38
N LEU A 137 -6.46 -27.60 3.18
CA LEU A 137 -5.75 -27.34 1.93
C LEU A 137 -5.65 -25.83 1.63
N LEU A 138 -6.73 -25.07 1.83
CA LEU A 138 -6.71 -23.62 1.68
C LEU A 138 -5.77 -22.95 2.69
N LEU A 139 -5.76 -23.43 3.94
CA LEU A 139 -4.83 -22.94 4.98
C LEU A 139 -3.37 -23.23 4.61
N ALA A 140 -3.07 -24.44 4.14
CA ALA A 140 -1.73 -24.82 3.68
C ALA A 140 -1.27 -23.97 2.48
N ALA A 141 -2.15 -23.77 1.49
CA ALA A 141 -1.87 -22.90 0.35
C ALA A 141 -1.61 -21.45 0.77
N ALA A 142 -2.42 -20.91 1.69
CA ALA A 142 -2.22 -19.57 2.22
C ALA A 142 -0.87 -19.42 2.96
N LEU A 143 -0.48 -20.42 3.75
CA LEU A 143 0.83 -20.44 4.42
C LEU A 143 1.98 -20.46 3.41
N ILE A 144 1.91 -21.31 2.38
CA ILE A 144 2.94 -21.40 1.32
C ILE A 144 3.09 -20.04 0.60
N VAL A 145 1.98 -19.42 0.20
CA VAL A 145 1.99 -18.11 -0.47
C VAL A 145 2.54 -17.02 0.46
N MET A 146 2.21 -17.06 1.75
CA MET A 146 2.74 -16.13 2.74
C MET A 146 4.26 -16.27 2.87
N PHE A 147 4.78 -17.48 2.98
CA PHE A 147 6.23 -17.73 3.01
C PHE A 147 6.96 -17.22 1.77
N GLY A 148 6.34 -17.34 0.58
CA GLY A 148 6.92 -16.82 -0.68
C GLY A 148 6.92 -15.29 -0.80
N ARG A 149 6.07 -14.57 -0.06
CA ARG A 149 6.00 -13.10 -0.09
C ARG A 149 6.80 -12.42 1.02
N VAL A 150 7.19 -13.15 2.06
CA VAL A 150 8.08 -12.60 3.11
C VAL A 150 9.52 -12.60 2.58
N PRO A 151 10.20 -11.44 2.52
CA PRO A 151 11.56 -11.35 2.00
C PRO A 151 12.59 -11.91 3.01
N TRP A 152 12.64 -13.24 3.17
CA TRP A 152 13.61 -13.94 4.02
C TRP A 152 15.06 -13.62 3.66
N GLY A 153 15.34 -13.39 2.38
CA GLY A 153 16.68 -13.04 1.90
C GLY A 153 17.24 -11.77 2.54
N GLN A 154 16.41 -10.75 2.80
CA GLN A 154 16.87 -9.51 3.42
C GLN A 154 17.09 -9.63 4.94
N LEU A 155 16.46 -10.61 5.59
CA LEU A 155 16.61 -10.88 7.02
C LEU A 155 17.85 -11.72 7.33
N VAL A 156 18.24 -12.60 6.40
CA VAL A 156 19.41 -13.49 6.55
C VAL A 156 20.70 -12.83 6.01
N PHE A 157 20.63 -12.07 4.91
CA PHE A 157 21.82 -11.50 4.24
C PHE A 157 22.14 -10.04 4.60
N LYS A 158 21.46 -9.44 5.58
CA LYS A 158 21.69 -8.05 6.03
C LYS A 158 23.10 -7.79 6.64
N GLN A 159 23.98 -8.80 6.67
CA GLN A 159 25.36 -8.70 7.17
C GLN A 159 26.47 -8.84 6.11
N SER A 160 26.17 -9.02 4.81
CA SER A 160 27.22 -8.97 3.79
C SER A 160 27.39 -7.54 3.24
N PRO A 161 28.50 -6.83 3.51
CA PRO A 161 28.72 -5.43 3.13
C PRO A 161 29.14 -5.27 1.64
N LEU A 162 28.59 -6.07 0.73
CA LEU A 162 29.07 -6.14 -0.66
C LEU A 162 27.92 -6.29 -1.65
N VAL A 163 27.03 -5.30 -1.76
CA VAL A 163 26.53 -4.81 -3.06
C VAL A 163 26.11 -3.35 -2.86
N ALA A 164 27.01 -2.43 -3.21
CA ALA A 164 26.67 -1.09 -3.65
C ALA A 164 26.46 -1.12 -5.17
#